data_AF-A0A7H4N211-F1
#
_entry.id   AF-A0A7H4N211-F1
#
_cell.length_a   1.000
_cell.length_b   1.000
_cell.length_c   1.000
_cell.angle_alpha   90.00
_cell.angle_beta   90.00
_cell.angle_gamma   90.00
#
_symmetry.space_group_name_H-M   'P 1'
#
loop_
_entity.id
_entity.type
_entity.pdbx_description
1 polymer ?
#
loop_
_entity_poly.entity_id
_entity_poly.type
_entity_poly.pdbx_seq_one_letter_code
_entity_poly.pdbx_strand_id
1 'polypeptide(L)'
;MALEKASRGGSRYIHQQLRPGQTLLISPPRNLFPLRAAERVTLLAAGIGITPLYAMALRLEAEGVPFTLHYYLKNRTQGAFVRELQRRFRAESVVIHSSCEGDSARQHLAAALNKTHTGYPIYLCGPEGFMAAARRVAIEQGWAETLIHSEAFQPVAMPAGAEEGETFSVTLASSESGGRCPRIRPSPRCSRRTASPFPSPARWGFAAPA
;
A
#
# COMPACT_ATOMS: atom_id res chain seq x y z
N MET A 1 0.13 13.51 9.90
CA MET A 1 -0.29 12.10 10.02
C MET A 1 -1.68 12.10 10.64
N ALA A 2 -2.63 11.32 10.11
CA ALA A 2 -4.00 11.31 10.66
C ALA A 2 -4.13 10.16 11.66
N LEU A 3 -4.73 10.42 12.83
CA LEU A 3 -5.10 9.35 13.76
C LEU A 3 -6.19 8.48 13.12
N GLU A 4 -5.89 7.20 12.96
CA GLU A 4 -6.86 6.23 12.44
C GLU A 4 -7.91 5.94 13.52
N LYS A 5 -9.20 6.08 13.20
CA LYS A 5 -10.30 6.00 14.18
C LYS A 5 -10.48 4.60 14.76
N ALA A 6 -10.20 3.56 13.98
CA ALA A 6 -10.25 2.15 14.38
C ALA A 6 -8.86 1.60 14.80
N SER A 7 -7.99 2.46 15.36
CA SER A 7 -6.59 2.09 15.61
C SER A 7 -6.49 0.87 16.53
N ARG A 8 -5.82 -0.18 16.06
CA ARG A 8 -5.47 -1.37 16.87
C ARG A 8 -4.35 -1.08 17.89
N GLY A 9 -3.89 0.16 18.02
CA GLY A 9 -2.96 0.62 19.05
C GLY A 9 -1.71 1.33 18.53
N GLY A 10 -1.19 0.93 17.37
CA GLY A 10 0.07 1.46 16.83
C GLY A 10 0.00 2.95 16.46
N SER A 11 -0.95 3.34 15.59
CA SER A 11 -1.10 4.76 15.22
C SER A 11 -1.49 5.63 16.42
N ARG A 12 -2.28 5.10 17.36
CA ARG A 12 -2.62 5.81 18.60
C ARG A 12 -1.40 6.06 19.47
N TYR A 13 -0.53 5.06 19.67
CA TYR A 13 0.72 5.21 20.42
C TYR A 13 1.63 6.28 19.80
N ILE A 14 1.84 6.22 18.47
CA ILE A 14 2.64 7.21 17.74
C ILE A 14 2.08 8.62 17.93
N HIS A 15 0.75 8.78 17.87
CA HIS A 15 0.12 10.09 18.00
C HIS A 15 0.11 10.64 19.42
N GLN A 16 -0.07 9.77 20.42
CA GLN A 16 -0.38 10.21 21.79
C GLN A 16 0.81 10.08 22.73
N GLN A 17 1.71 9.11 22.54
CA GLN A 17 2.74 8.73 23.51
C GLN A 17 4.16 8.92 22.99
N LEU A 18 4.41 8.76 21.68
CA LEU A 18 5.75 8.91 21.11
C LEU A 18 6.22 10.38 21.21
N ARG A 19 7.45 10.60 21.68
CA ARG A 19 8.07 11.92 21.82
C ARG A 19 9.51 11.92 21.30
N PRO A 20 10.03 13.08 20.83
CA PRO A 20 11.45 13.21 20.48
C PRO A 20 12.37 12.74 21.61
N GLY A 21 13.48 12.09 21.24
CA GLY A 21 14.44 11.51 22.19
C GLY A 21 14.14 10.06 22.62
N GLN A 22 12.96 9.52 22.30
CA GLN A 22 12.64 8.12 22.56
C GLN A 22 13.28 7.19 21.52
N THR A 23 13.78 6.04 21.98
CA THR A 23 14.34 5.01 21.11
C THR A 23 13.25 4.05 20.66
N LEU A 24 13.24 3.72 19.37
CA LEU A 24 12.32 2.74 18.77
C LEU A 24 13.12 1.56 18.20
N LEU A 25 12.62 0.35 18.44
CA LEU A 25 13.12 -0.83 17.75
C LEU A 25 12.43 -0.94 16.39
N ILE A 26 13.22 -0.90 15.31
CA ILE A 26 12.75 -1.05 13.93
C ILE A 26 13.37 -2.29 13.29
N SER A 27 12.61 -2.98 12.45
CA SER A 27 13.15 -4.06 11.63
C SER A 27 13.96 -3.49 10.45
N PRO A 28 14.79 -4.31 9.78
CA PRO A 28 15.32 -3.95 8.48
C PRO A 28 14.20 -3.61 7.47
N PRO A 29 14.46 -2.71 6.51
CA PRO A 29 13.49 -2.36 5.48
C PRO A 29 13.15 -3.59 4.62
N ARG A 30 11.88 -3.71 4.23
CA ARG A 30 11.40 -4.71 3.27
C ARG A 30 10.65 -4.00 2.18
N ASN A 31 11.03 -4.25 0.92
CA ASN A 31 10.36 -3.66 -0.22
C ASN A 31 9.48 -4.71 -0.90
N LEU A 32 8.16 -4.60 -0.71
CA LEU A 32 7.17 -5.44 -1.37
C LEU A 32 6.48 -4.74 -2.54
N PHE A 33 6.89 -3.50 -2.83
CA PHE A 33 6.35 -2.68 -3.90
C PHE A 33 7.48 -2.04 -4.72
N PRO A 34 8.32 -2.87 -5.38
CA PRO A 34 9.49 -2.38 -6.10
C PRO A 34 9.09 -1.66 -7.39
N LEU A 35 9.74 -0.53 -7.64
CA LEU A 35 9.68 0.17 -8.92
C LEU A 35 10.54 -0.59 -9.94
N ARG A 36 9.89 -1.10 -11.00
CA ARG A 36 10.53 -1.74 -12.15
C ARG A 36 11.01 -0.69 -13.15
N ALA A 37 12.10 -0.97 -13.84
CA ALA A 37 12.60 -0.13 -14.93
C ALA A 37 11.54 -0.03 -16.05
N ALA A 38 11.31 1.18 -16.54
CA ALA A 38 10.39 1.48 -17.62
C ALA A 38 10.78 2.81 -18.28
N GLU A 39 10.36 3.03 -19.52
CA GLU A 39 10.60 4.30 -20.22
C GLU A 39 9.72 5.43 -19.69
N ARG A 40 8.57 5.09 -19.09
CA ARG A 40 7.65 6.03 -18.46
C ARG A 40 6.85 5.35 -17.36
N VAL A 41 6.41 6.11 -16.36
CA VAL A 41 5.58 5.58 -15.25
C VAL A 41 4.41 6.51 -14.92
N THR A 42 3.24 5.94 -14.64
CA THR A 42 2.12 6.67 -14.02
C THR A 42 1.99 6.27 -12.55
N LEU A 43 1.93 7.25 -11.65
CA LEU A 43 1.76 7.04 -10.21
C LEU A 43 0.39 7.57 -9.77
N LEU A 44 -0.39 6.74 -9.08
CA LEU A 44 -1.74 7.08 -8.60
C LEU A 44 -1.80 6.97 -7.07
N ALA A 45 -1.71 8.11 -6.38
CA ALA A 45 -1.72 8.19 -4.93
C ALA A 45 -3.07 8.67 -4.41
N ALA A 46 -3.56 8.09 -3.31
CA ALA A 46 -4.66 8.67 -2.54
C ALA A 46 -4.36 8.71 -1.04
N GLY A 47 -4.60 9.88 -0.42
CA GLY A 47 -4.37 10.08 1.01
C GLY A 47 -2.93 9.77 1.44
N ILE A 48 -2.74 8.88 2.42
CA ILE A 48 -1.41 8.50 2.92
C ILE A 48 -0.63 7.56 1.98
N GLY A 49 -1.32 6.99 0.98
CA GLY A 49 -0.70 6.18 -0.08
C GLY A 49 0.29 6.95 -0.95
N ILE A 50 0.38 8.27 -0.78
CA ILE A 50 1.46 9.09 -1.33
C ILE A 50 2.85 8.66 -0.85
N THR A 51 2.97 8.03 0.33
CA THR A 51 4.28 7.77 0.95
C THR A 51 5.20 6.89 0.09
N PRO A 52 4.79 5.69 -0.36
CA PRO A 52 5.63 4.89 -1.28
C PRO A 52 5.80 5.57 -2.64
N LEU A 53 4.75 6.24 -3.15
CA LEU A 53 4.76 6.83 -4.49
C LEU A 53 5.62 8.10 -4.57
N TYR A 54 5.76 8.85 -3.47
CA TYR A 54 6.69 9.97 -3.38
C TYR A 54 8.14 9.48 -3.46
N ALA A 55 8.47 8.37 -2.79
CA ALA A 55 9.80 7.76 -2.91
C ALA A 55 10.09 7.28 -4.35
N MET A 56 9.08 6.72 -5.04
CA MET A 56 9.20 6.37 -6.46
C MET A 56 9.41 7.61 -7.35
N ALA A 57 8.63 8.67 -7.14
CA ALA A 57 8.77 9.92 -7.89
C ALA A 57 10.17 10.54 -7.74
N LEU A 58 10.73 10.54 -6.52
CA LEU A 58 12.10 11.00 -6.26
C LEU A 58 13.13 10.18 -7.04
N ARG A 59 12.94 8.86 -7.13
CA ARG A 59 13.84 7.99 -7.87
C ARG A 59 13.72 8.19 -9.38
N LEU A 60 12.50 8.26 -9.91
CA LEU A 60 12.24 8.49 -11.33
C LEU A 60 12.85 9.82 -11.81
N GLU A 61 12.70 10.88 -11.01
CA GLU A 61 13.34 12.17 -11.29
C GLU A 61 14.86 12.08 -11.29
N ALA A 62 15.46 11.40 -10.31
CA ALA A 62 16.91 11.22 -10.24
C ALA A 62 17.46 10.39 -11.42
N GLU A 63 16.67 9.43 -11.92
CA GLU A 63 17.01 8.58 -13.07
C GLU A 63 16.63 9.24 -14.42
N GLY A 64 15.99 10.42 -14.41
CA GLY A 64 15.52 11.10 -15.62
C GLY A 64 14.40 10.39 -16.36
N VAL A 65 13.71 9.45 -15.70
CA VAL A 65 12.59 8.69 -16.29
C VAL A 65 11.32 9.54 -16.24
N PRO A 66 10.67 9.81 -17.38
CA PRO A 66 9.43 10.57 -17.40
C PRO A 66 8.32 9.91 -16.57
N PHE A 67 7.62 10.70 -15.76
CA PHE A 67 6.50 10.21 -14.96
C PHE A 67 5.42 11.26 -14.77
N THR A 68 4.22 10.78 -14.41
CA THR A 68 3.12 11.63 -13.96
C THR A 68 2.56 11.07 -12.66
N LEU A 69 2.54 11.89 -11.61
CA LEU A 69 1.95 11.57 -10.32
C LEU A 69 0.61 12.28 -10.16
N HIS A 70 -0.47 11.50 -10.08
CA HIS A 70 -1.80 11.98 -9.70
C HIS A 70 -2.02 11.74 -8.21
N TYR A 71 -2.18 12.80 -7.45
CA TYR A 71 -2.37 12.74 -6.00
C TYR A 71 -3.78 13.19 -5.60
N TYR A 72 -4.62 12.24 -5.22
CA TYR A 72 -6.00 12.45 -4.83
C TYR A 72 -6.15 12.68 -3.32
N LEU A 73 -6.76 13.81 -2.98
CA LEU A 73 -6.99 14.28 -1.61
C LEU A 73 -8.44 14.68 -1.40
N LYS A 74 -8.87 14.65 -0.14
CA LYS A 74 -10.14 15.28 0.24
C LYS A 74 -10.03 16.80 0.16
N ASN A 75 -9.02 17.35 0.84
CA ASN A 75 -8.68 18.77 0.85
C ASN A 75 -7.17 18.90 0.60
N ARG A 76 -6.81 19.72 -0.39
CA ARG A 76 -5.41 19.98 -0.76
C ARG A 76 -4.56 20.47 0.42
N THR A 77 -5.09 21.28 1.33
CA THR A 77 -4.32 21.83 2.46
C THR A 77 -3.94 20.80 3.53
N GLN A 78 -4.62 19.65 3.54
CA GLN A 78 -4.39 18.57 4.51
C GLN A 78 -3.56 17.42 3.95
N GLY A 79 -3.11 17.51 2.69
CA GLY A 79 -2.32 16.48 2.05
C GLY A 79 -0.90 16.41 2.60
N ALA A 80 -0.39 15.18 2.74
CA ALA A 80 1.02 14.98 3.07
C ALA A 80 1.88 15.32 1.85
N PHE A 81 3.06 15.93 2.08
CA PHE A 81 4.04 16.26 1.06
C PHE A 81 3.59 17.27 -0.02
N VAL A 82 2.44 17.94 0.13
CA VAL A 82 1.93 18.86 -0.91
C VAL A 82 2.91 19.98 -1.23
N ARG A 83 3.50 20.61 -0.19
CA ARG A 83 4.48 21.70 -0.37
C ARG A 83 5.79 21.19 -0.97
N GLU A 84 6.20 19.99 -0.62
CA GLU A 84 7.41 19.33 -1.12
C GLU A 84 7.25 18.98 -2.60
N LEU A 85 6.11 18.37 -2.96
CA LEU A 85 5.75 18.03 -4.34
C LEU A 85 5.76 19.27 -5.26
N GLN A 86 5.10 20.34 -4.82
CA GLN A 86 5.00 21.59 -5.60
C GLN A 86 6.33 22.34 -5.77
N ARG A 87 7.24 22.23 -4.78
CA ARG A 87 8.55 22.90 -4.85
C ARG A 87 9.56 22.12 -5.68
N ARG A 88 9.46 20.79 -5.66
CA ARG A 88 10.48 19.92 -6.24
C ARG A 88 10.20 19.59 -7.71
N PHE A 89 8.97 19.17 -8.01
CA PHE A 89 8.63 18.65 -9.32
C PHE A 89 8.02 19.73 -10.21
N ARG A 90 8.15 19.56 -11.53
CA ARG A 90 7.47 20.40 -12.52
C ARG A 90 5.96 20.20 -12.41
N ALA A 91 5.20 21.25 -12.72
CA ALA A 91 3.73 21.22 -12.69
C ALA A 91 3.13 20.12 -13.59
N GLU A 92 3.82 19.76 -14.66
CA GLU A 92 3.42 18.69 -15.59
C GLU A 92 3.64 17.28 -15.02
N SER A 93 4.57 17.12 -14.08
CA SER A 93 4.93 15.84 -13.48
C SER A 93 4.04 15.47 -12.29
N VAL A 94 3.38 16.45 -11.66
CA VAL A 94 2.54 16.24 -10.48
C VAL A 94 1.22 16.99 -10.60
N VAL A 95 0.13 16.24 -10.57
CA VAL A 95 -1.25 16.75 -10.57
C VAL A 95 -1.90 16.41 -9.23
N ILE A 96 -2.31 17.43 -8.48
CA ILE A 96 -2.97 17.23 -7.18
C ILE A 96 -4.47 17.46 -7.37
N HIS A 97 -5.28 16.45 -7.03
CA HIS A 97 -6.72 16.48 -7.13
C HIS A 97 -7.36 16.65 -5.74
N SER A 98 -8.37 17.50 -5.64
CA SER A 98 -9.02 17.88 -4.37
C SER A 98 -10.53 17.68 -4.47
N SER A 99 -11.08 16.65 -3.81
CA SER A 99 -12.50 16.33 -3.96
C SER A 99 -13.43 17.43 -3.41
N CYS A 100 -12.98 18.20 -2.41
CA CYS A 100 -13.72 19.34 -1.89
C CYS A 100 -13.81 20.50 -2.90
N GLU A 101 -12.94 20.54 -3.90
CA GLU A 101 -12.96 21.51 -5.01
C GLU A 101 -13.73 20.96 -6.23
N GLY A 102 -14.43 19.83 -6.07
CA GLY A 102 -15.09 19.11 -7.16
C GLY A 102 -14.15 18.18 -7.93
N ASP A 103 -12.83 18.33 -7.79
CA ASP A 103 -11.82 17.55 -8.49
C ASP A 103 -11.57 16.19 -7.80
N SER A 104 -12.51 15.27 -8.00
CA SER A 104 -12.46 13.92 -7.40
C SER A 104 -11.93 12.86 -8.36
N ALA A 105 -11.41 11.77 -7.79
CA ALA A 105 -10.98 10.59 -8.55
C ALA A 105 -12.08 10.03 -9.47
N ARG A 106 -13.36 10.10 -9.06
CA ARG A 106 -14.49 9.63 -9.88
C ARG A 106 -14.59 10.36 -11.23
N GLN A 107 -14.22 11.64 -11.26
CA GLN A 107 -14.29 12.46 -12.46
C GLN A 107 -12.99 12.39 -13.27
N HIS A 108 -11.84 12.37 -12.59
CA HIS A 108 -10.55 12.58 -13.25
C HIS A 108 -9.70 11.33 -13.45
N LEU A 109 -10.04 10.17 -12.88
CA LEU A 109 -9.26 8.94 -13.10
C LEU A 109 -9.18 8.57 -14.59
N ALA A 110 -10.30 8.67 -15.31
CA ALA A 110 -10.33 8.34 -16.73
C ALA A 110 -9.52 9.32 -17.59
N ALA A 111 -9.46 10.60 -17.20
CA ALA A 111 -8.65 11.59 -17.89
C ALA A 111 -7.15 11.47 -17.54
N ALA A 112 -6.84 11.12 -16.29
CA ALA A 112 -5.48 10.91 -15.80
C ALA A 112 -4.80 9.70 -16.47
N LEU A 113 -5.59 8.67 -16.74
CA LEU A 113 -5.14 7.49 -17.48
C LEU A 113 -5.28 7.78 -18.98
N ASN A 114 -4.17 8.17 -19.61
CA ASN A 114 -4.13 8.46 -21.03
C ASN A 114 -3.93 7.18 -21.86
N LYS A 115 -4.88 6.86 -22.75
CA LYS A 115 -4.84 5.67 -23.63
C LYS A 115 -3.54 5.53 -24.45
N THR A 116 -2.81 6.61 -24.70
CA THR A 116 -1.50 6.55 -25.39
C THR A 116 -0.41 5.90 -24.57
N HIS A 117 -0.63 5.66 -23.28
CA HIS A 117 0.37 5.17 -22.34
C HIS A 117 0.08 3.77 -21.79
N THR A 118 -0.82 3.02 -22.43
CA THR A 118 -1.26 1.67 -22.02
C THR A 118 -0.14 0.63 -21.97
N GLY A 119 0.97 0.86 -22.70
CA GLY A 119 2.18 0.03 -22.66
C GLY A 119 3.10 0.26 -21.45
N TYR A 120 2.80 1.25 -20.60
CA TYR A 120 3.67 1.65 -19.47
C TYR A 120 3.05 1.33 -18.11
N PRO A 121 3.88 1.03 -17.08
CA PRO A 121 3.39 0.62 -15.78
C PRO A 121 2.66 1.74 -15.01
N ILE A 122 1.66 1.31 -14.25
CA ILE A 122 0.93 2.10 -13.27
C ILE A 122 1.29 1.57 -11.87
N TYR A 123 1.60 2.48 -10.95
CA TYR A 123 1.74 2.17 -9.53
C TYR A 123 0.64 2.89 -8.73
N LEU A 124 -0.18 2.13 -8.02
CA LEU A 124 -1.29 2.65 -7.23
C LEU A 124 -1.16 2.32 -5.74
N CYS A 125 -1.45 3.32 -4.89
CA CYS A 125 -1.54 3.13 -3.45
C CYS A 125 -2.58 4.09 -2.86
N GLY A 126 -3.53 3.54 -2.11
CA GLY A 126 -4.61 4.32 -1.51
C GLY A 126 -5.66 3.47 -0.81
N PRO A 127 -6.81 4.05 -0.45
CA PRO A 127 -7.96 3.30 0.07
C PRO A 127 -8.45 2.25 -0.93
N GLU A 128 -8.97 1.13 -0.45
CA GLU A 128 -9.43 0.00 -1.28
C GLU A 128 -10.37 0.41 -2.41
N GLY A 129 -11.43 1.18 -2.10
CA GLY A 129 -12.38 1.65 -3.11
C GLY A 129 -11.74 2.53 -4.19
N PHE A 130 -10.70 3.29 -3.85
CA PHE A 130 -9.93 4.06 -4.83
C PHE A 130 -9.08 3.14 -5.72
N MET A 131 -8.37 2.19 -5.11
CA MET A 131 -7.52 1.25 -5.83
C MET A 131 -8.34 0.37 -6.79
N ALA A 132 -9.49 -0.13 -6.35
CA ALA A 132 -10.41 -0.91 -7.17
C ALA A 132 -10.94 -0.10 -8.36
N ALA A 133 -11.34 1.16 -8.12
CA ALA A 133 -11.80 2.05 -9.19
C ALA A 133 -10.69 2.36 -10.20
N ALA A 134 -9.48 2.69 -9.73
CA ALA A 134 -8.34 2.98 -10.59
C ALA A 134 -7.93 1.77 -11.44
N ARG A 135 -7.87 0.57 -10.85
CA ARG A 135 -7.59 -0.68 -11.57
C ARG A 135 -8.65 -0.93 -12.65
N ARG A 136 -9.94 -0.82 -12.32
CA ARG A 136 -11.02 -1.01 -13.28
C ARG A 136 -10.90 -0.05 -14.46
N VAL A 137 -10.71 1.25 -14.20
CA VAL A 137 -10.57 2.26 -15.27
C VAL A 137 -9.34 1.99 -16.14
N ALA A 138 -8.21 1.58 -15.56
CA ALA A 138 -7.02 1.23 -16.33
C ALA A 138 -7.27 0.05 -17.28
N ILE A 139 -7.94 -1.00 -16.81
CA ILE A 139 -8.32 -2.16 -17.64
C ILE A 139 -9.28 -1.74 -18.76
N GLU A 140 -10.33 -0.96 -18.43
CA GLU A 140 -11.30 -0.44 -19.41
C GLU A 140 -10.64 0.40 -20.51
N GLN A 141 -9.50 1.01 -20.22
CA GLN A 141 -8.72 1.79 -21.17
C GLN A 141 -7.64 1.00 -21.91
N GLY A 142 -7.47 -0.28 -21.60
CA GLY A 142 -6.58 -1.19 -22.31
C GLY A 142 -5.21 -1.43 -21.67
N TRP A 143 -5.00 -1.06 -20.40
CA TRP A 143 -3.80 -1.53 -19.68
C TRP A 143 -3.88 -3.04 -19.44
N ALA A 144 -2.76 -3.71 -19.70
CA ALA A 144 -2.58 -5.09 -19.25
C ALA A 144 -2.48 -5.15 -17.72
N GLU A 145 -3.13 -6.14 -17.10
CA GLU A 145 -3.12 -6.34 -15.65
C GLU A 145 -1.70 -6.45 -15.07
N THR A 146 -0.77 -7.01 -15.86
CA THR A 146 0.65 -7.16 -15.51
C THR A 146 1.41 -5.84 -15.35
N LEU A 147 0.89 -4.75 -15.90
CA LEU A 147 1.44 -3.39 -15.80
C LEU A 147 0.83 -2.60 -14.62
N ILE A 148 -0.16 -3.17 -13.91
CA ILE A 148 -0.88 -2.49 -12.84
C ILE A 148 -0.38 -3.01 -11.48
N HIS A 149 0.54 -2.28 -10.87
CA HIS A 149 1.17 -2.61 -9.59
C HIS A 149 0.47 -1.88 -8.44
N SER A 150 0.17 -2.57 -7.34
CA SER A 150 -0.53 -1.98 -6.19
C SER A 150 0.01 -2.39 -4.83
N GLU A 151 -0.01 -1.47 -3.87
CA GLU A 151 0.23 -1.74 -2.45
C GLU A 151 -0.96 -1.28 -1.60
N ALA A 152 -1.52 -2.20 -0.81
CA ALA A 152 -2.60 -1.89 0.12
C ALA A 152 -2.03 -1.50 1.49
N PHE A 153 -2.41 -0.31 1.99
CA PHE A 153 -1.98 0.17 3.31
C PHE A 153 -2.78 -0.44 4.47
N GLN A 154 -4.00 -0.90 4.21
CA GLN A 154 -4.85 -1.54 5.20
C GLN A 154 -4.83 -3.07 4.99
N PRO A 155 -4.76 -3.86 6.07
CA PRO A 155 -4.97 -5.29 5.96
C PRO A 155 -6.40 -5.54 5.48
N VAL A 156 -6.56 -6.53 4.60
CA VAL A 156 -7.87 -6.99 4.13
C VAL A 156 -8.72 -7.33 5.37
N ALA A 157 -9.90 -6.73 5.47
CA ALA A 157 -10.82 -7.03 6.54
C ALA A 157 -11.18 -8.52 6.46
N MET A 158 -11.02 -9.25 7.56
CA MET A 158 -11.54 -10.62 7.62
C MET A 158 -13.07 -10.54 7.56
N PRO A 159 -13.74 -11.37 6.74
CA PRO A 159 -15.20 -11.38 6.69
C PRO A 159 -15.76 -11.67 8.09
N ALA A 160 -16.67 -10.81 8.54
CA ALA A 160 -17.45 -11.06 9.74
C ALA A 160 -18.34 -12.28 9.49
N GLY A 161 -18.14 -13.35 10.26
CA GLY A 161 -18.83 -14.63 10.03
C GLY A 161 -17.94 -15.76 9.49
N ALA A 162 -16.61 -15.63 9.56
CA ALA A 162 -15.77 -16.83 9.54
C ALA A 162 -16.11 -17.66 10.78
N GLU A 163 -17.03 -18.61 10.59
CA GLU A 163 -17.41 -19.66 11.55
C GLU A 163 -16.16 -20.30 12.15
N GLU A 164 -16.31 -20.90 13.33
CA GLU A 164 -15.25 -21.65 14.03
C GLU A 164 -14.71 -22.77 13.13
N GLY A 165 -13.72 -22.44 12.30
CA GLY A 165 -13.10 -23.38 11.39
C GLY A 165 -12.40 -24.52 12.14
N GLU A 166 -12.68 -25.73 11.69
CA GLU A 166 -12.10 -26.99 12.17
C GLU A 166 -10.57 -26.98 12.08
N THR A 167 -9.95 -27.80 12.94
CA THR A 167 -8.48 -27.96 12.94
C THR A 167 -8.05 -28.64 11.64
N PHE A 168 -7.12 -28.03 10.90
CA PHE A 168 -6.49 -28.65 9.73
C PHE A 168 -5.01 -28.95 10.00
N SER A 169 -4.49 -30.03 9.42
CA SER A 169 -3.07 -30.38 9.46
C SER A 169 -2.36 -29.80 8.24
N VAL A 170 -1.19 -29.18 8.48
CA VAL A 170 -0.30 -28.71 7.42
C VAL A 170 0.97 -29.56 7.48
N THR A 171 1.35 -30.15 6.34
CA THR A 171 2.62 -30.86 6.19
C THR A 171 3.60 -29.94 5.48
N LEU A 172 4.74 -29.66 6.12
CA LEU A 172 5.82 -28.89 5.50
C LEU A 172 6.62 -29.81 4.58
N ALA A 173 6.53 -29.57 3.28
CA ALA A 173 7.19 -30.40 2.25
C ALA A 173 8.71 -30.48 2.41
N SER A 174 9.34 -29.48 3.03
CA SER A 174 10.80 -29.43 3.21
C SER A 174 11.34 -30.24 4.38
N SER A 175 10.49 -30.80 5.24
CA SER A 175 10.94 -31.49 6.46
C SER A 175 10.13 -32.73 6.84
N GLU A 176 9.15 -33.16 6.02
CA GLU A 176 8.23 -34.30 6.24
C GLU A 176 7.66 -34.40 7.68
N SER A 177 7.69 -33.29 8.41
CA SER A 177 7.32 -33.22 9.81
C SER A 177 5.89 -32.70 9.88
N GLY A 178 4.93 -33.60 10.09
CA GLY A 178 3.54 -33.26 10.30
C GLY A 178 3.33 -32.69 11.71
N GLY A 179 2.82 -31.46 11.80
CA GLY A 179 2.45 -30.83 13.07
C GLY A 179 0.96 -30.48 13.10
N ARG A 180 0.26 -30.85 14.17
CA ARG A 180 -1.05 -30.24 14.47
C ARG A 180 -0.81 -28.81 14.94
N CYS A 181 -1.31 -27.82 14.21
CA CYS A 181 -1.28 -26.43 14.63
C CYS A 181 -2.54 -26.10 15.45
N PRO A 182 -2.47 -26.00 16.80
CA PRO A 182 -3.57 -25.43 17.56
C PRO A 182 -3.73 -23.95 17.22
N ARG A 183 -4.97 -23.49 17.05
CA ARG A 183 -5.27 -22.11 16.65
C ARG A 183 -4.70 -21.11 17.67
N ILE A 184 -3.83 -20.20 17.21
CA ILE A 184 -3.28 -19.09 18.00
C ILE A 184 -4.39 -18.05 18.24
N ARG A 185 -4.84 -17.89 19.49
CA ARG A 185 -5.71 -16.76 19.88
C ARG A 185 -5.01 -15.42 19.63
N PRO A 186 -5.69 -14.39 19.11
CA PRO A 186 -5.18 -13.03 19.19
C PRO A 186 -5.33 -12.53 20.64
N SER A 187 -4.36 -12.85 21.50
CA SER A 187 -4.22 -12.30 22.85
C SER A 187 -3.02 -11.35 22.88
N PRO A 188 -3.09 -10.19 23.57
CA PRO A 188 -1.95 -9.28 23.72
C PRO A 188 -0.87 -9.79 24.69
N ARG A 189 -1.07 -10.94 25.35
CA ARG A 189 -0.03 -11.62 26.14
C ARG A 189 -0.09 -13.11 25.89
N CYS A 190 0.96 -13.65 25.29
CA CYS A 190 1.28 -15.08 25.41
C CYS A 190 2.80 -15.23 25.42
N SER A 191 3.34 -15.57 26.59
CA SER A 191 4.74 -15.90 26.82
C SER A 191 5.12 -17.16 26.06
N ARG A 192 6.21 -17.10 25.28
CA ARG A 192 6.78 -18.27 24.59
C ARG A 192 7.26 -19.29 25.62
N ARG A 193 6.68 -20.49 25.61
CA ARG A 193 7.32 -21.71 26.10
C ARG A 193 7.23 -22.76 25.01
N THR A 194 8.19 -22.71 24.09
CA THR A 194 8.90 -23.84 23.48
C THR A 194 9.95 -23.28 22.52
N ALA A 195 11.19 -23.72 22.69
CA ALA A 195 12.32 -23.30 21.87
C ALA A 195 12.33 -24.09 20.56
N SER A 196 12.06 -23.40 19.46
CA SER A 196 12.38 -23.87 18.11
C SER A 196 12.90 -22.66 17.32
N PRO A 197 14.03 -22.77 16.59
CA PRO A 197 14.68 -21.63 15.97
C PRO A 197 14.05 -21.38 14.59
N PHE A 198 12.77 -21.01 14.56
CA PHE A 198 12.14 -20.51 13.33
C PHE A 198 11.98 -19.00 13.41
N PRO A 199 12.60 -18.21 12.49
CA PRO A 199 12.26 -16.81 12.34
C PRO A 199 10.80 -16.72 11.87
N SER A 200 9.94 -16.11 12.69
CA SER A 200 8.50 -15.96 12.41
C SER A 200 8.29 -15.31 11.03
N PRO A 201 7.72 -16.03 10.04
CA PRO A 201 7.22 -15.37 8.85
C PRO A 201 5.96 -14.59 9.23
N ALA A 202 5.77 -13.46 8.58
CA ALA A 202 4.58 -12.65 8.71
C ALA A 202 3.33 -13.52 8.53
N ARG A 203 2.31 -13.24 9.35
CA ARG A 203 0.99 -13.86 9.29
C ARG A 203 0.47 -13.82 7.85
N TRP A 204 0.22 -15.01 7.34
CA TRP A 204 -0.11 -15.37 5.97
C TRP A 204 -1.36 -14.66 5.44
N GLY A 205 -1.32 -14.29 4.17
CA GLY A 205 -2.43 -13.69 3.44
C GLY A 205 -2.05 -13.28 2.01
N PHE A 206 -1.44 -14.19 1.23
CA PHE A 206 -1.41 -14.09 -0.23
C PHE A 206 -1.50 -15.49 -0.82
N ALA A 207 -2.58 -15.74 -1.55
CA ALA A 207 -2.68 -16.83 -2.51
C ALA A 207 -2.47 -16.20 -3.90
N ALA A 208 -1.60 -16.80 -4.71
CA ALA A 208 -1.53 -16.58 -6.15
C ALA A 208 -2.04 -17.86 -6.84
N PRO A 209 -2.97 -17.79 -7.80
CA PRO A 209 -3.24 -18.91 -8.69
C PRO A 209 -2.32 -18.84 -9.93
N ALA A 210 -2.11 -20.01 -10.53
CA ALA A 210 -1.45 -20.21 -11.83
C ALA A 210 -2.30 -19.66 -12.99
#